data_AF-A0A961RF71-F1
#
_entry.id   AF-A0A961RF71-F1
#
_cell.length_a   1.000
_cell.length_b   1.000
_cell.length_c   1.000
_cell.angle_alpha   90.00
_cell.angle_beta   90.00
_cell.angle_gamma   90.00
#
_symmetry.space_group_name_H-M   'P 1'
#
loop_
_entity.id
_entity.type
_entity.pdbx_description
1 polymer ?
#
loop_
_entity_poly.entity_id
_entity_poly.type
_entity_poly.pdbx_seq_one_letter_code
_entity_poly.pdbx_strand_id
1 'polypeptide(L)' 'MADKQKKPQKLKARLPRGFVDRSPADIRATDEMMAKIREVYERYGFDPVETPMFEYTDCLGKFLPDSDRPNEGVFSVQD' A
#
# COMPACT_ATOMS: atom_id res chain seq x y z
N MET A 1 2.52 -22.15 46.01
CA MET A 1 2.61 -21.06 45.01
C MET A 1 1.60 -21.38 43.92
N ALA A 2 0.54 -20.60 43.78
CA ALA A 2 -0.53 -20.90 42.81
C ALA A 2 -0.04 -20.61 41.39
N ASP A 3 -0.12 -21.63 40.54
CA ASP A 3 0.24 -21.55 39.12
C ASP A 3 -0.79 -20.70 38.38
N LYS A 4 -0.42 -19.46 38.03
CA LYS A 4 -1.30 -18.56 37.27
C LYS A 4 -1.43 -19.07 35.85
N GLN A 5 -2.59 -19.66 35.52
CA GLN A 5 -2.96 -20.01 34.15
C GLN A 5 -2.71 -18.82 33.20
N LYS A 6 -1.82 -19.01 32.21
CA LYS A 6 -1.58 -18.03 31.15
C LYS A 6 -2.89 -17.81 30.39
N LYS A 7 -3.43 -16.60 30.46
CA LYS A 7 -4.59 -16.19 29.66
C LYS A 7 -4.27 -16.39 28.17
N PRO A 8 -5.19 -16.95 27.37
CA PRO A 8 -4.96 -17.15 25.94
C PRO A 8 -4.66 -15.81 25.28
N GLN A 9 -3.56 -15.77 24.54
CA GLN A 9 -3.09 -14.56 23.88
C GLN A 9 -4.05 -14.23 22.73
N LYS A 10 -4.93 -13.24 22.97
CA LYS A 10 -5.87 -12.76 21.95
C LYS A 10 -5.09 -12.18 20.77
N LEU A 11 -5.59 -12.42 19.56
CA LEU A 11 -5.10 -11.80 18.33
C LEU A 11 -5.05 -10.28 18.51
N LYS A 12 -3.89 -9.69 18.24
CA LYS A 12 -3.72 -8.23 18.25
C LYS A 12 -4.08 -7.70 16.87
N ALA A 13 -4.95 -6.69 16.82
CA ALA A 13 -5.12 -5.88 15.61
C ALA A 13 -3.80 -5.17 15.33
N ARG A 14 -3.21 -5.41 14.15
CA ARG A 14 -1.94 -4.85 13.72
C ARG A 14 -1.93 -4.71 12.20
N LEU A 15 -1.35 -3.63 11.71
CA LEU A 15 -1.12 -3.42 10.29
C LEU A 15 0.25 -4.02 9.89
N PRO A 16 0.41 -4.45 8.63
CA PRO A 16 1.73 -4.73 8.08
C PRO A 16 2.61 -3.48 8.15
N ARG A 17 3.92 -3.67 8.30
CA ARG A 17 4.89 -2.57 8.34
C ARG A 17 4.80 -1.76 7.03
N GLY A 18 4.77 -0.44 7.15
CA GLY A 18 4.70 0.47 6.00
C GLY A 18 3.27 0.85 5.57
N PHE A 19 2.24 0.21 6.14
CA PHE A 19 0.85 0.54 5.88
C PHE A 19 0.28 1.41 7.02
N VAL A 20 -0.59 2.35 6.66
CA VAL A 20 -1.22 3.28 7.59
C VAL A 20 -2.71 3.39 7.29
N ASP A 21 -3.52 3.45 8.35
CA ASP A 21 -4.92 3.87 8.22
C ASP A 21 -4.98 5.38 8.00
N ARG A 22 -5.93 5.84 7.19
CA ARG A 22 -6.14 7.27 6.91
C ARG A 22 -7.39 7.77 7.61
N SER A 23 -7.30 8.92 8.27
CA SER A 23 -8.47 9.56 8.89
C SER A 23 -9.36 10.23 7.82
N PRO A 24 -10.64 10.52 8.14
CA PRO A 24 -11.49 11.29 7.24
C PRO A 24 -10.92 12.66 6.85
N ALA A 25 -10.16 13.30 7.74
CA ALA A 25 -9.50 14.56 7.43
C ALA A 25 -8.38 14.39 6.40
N ASP A 26 -7.56 13.35 6.54
CA ASP A 26 -6.46 13.04 5.62
C ASP A 26 -6.96 12.69 4.21
N ILE A 27 -8.10 11.99 4.14
CA ILE A 27 -8.76 11.64 2.89
C ILE A 27 -9.20 12.92 2.17
N ARG A 28 -10.03 13.75 2.83
CA ARG A 28 -10.55 14.99 2.23
C ARG A 28 -9.44 15.94 1.78
N ALA A 29 -8.41 16.14 2.60
CA ALA A 29 -7.28 17.00 2.25
C ALA A 29 -6.54 16.51 1.00
N THR A 30 -6.38 15.19 0.85
CA THR A 30 -5.73 14.62 -0.34
C THR A 30 -6.63 14.70 -1.56
N ASP A 31 -7.93 14.50 -1.40
CA ASP A 31 -8.89 14.61 -2.50
C ASP A 31 -8.91 16.03 -3.07
N GLU A 32 -8.92 17.06 -2.21
CA GLU A 32 -8.82 18.47 -2.60
C GLU A 32 -7.52 18.77 -3.35
N MET A 33 -6.38 18.29 -2.84
CA MET A 33 -5.08 18.45 -3.49
C MET A 33 -5.05 17.78 -4.87
N MET A 34 -5.50 16.53 -4.96
CA MET A 34 -5.51 15.77 -6.22
C MET A 34 -6.48 16.37 -7.24
N ALA A 35 -7.63 16.90 -6.81
CA ALA A 35 -8.54 17.62 -7.69
C ALA A 35 -7.87 18.84 -8.34
N LYS A 36 -7.08 19.59 -7.57
CA LYS A 36 -6.37 20.75 -8.11
C LYS A 36 -5.30 20.36 -9.13
N ILE A 37 -4.56 19.28 -8.86
CA ILE A 37 -3.54 18.76 -9.78
C ILE A 37 -4.21 18.29 -11.08
N ARG A 38 -5.29 17.51 -11.01
CA ARG A 38 -6.03 17.05 -12.20
C ARG A 38 -6.50 18.21 -13.07
N GLU A 39 -7.10 19.24 -12.47
CA GLU A 39 -7.58 20.44 -13.19
C GLU A 39 -6.46 21.10 -14.02
N VAL A 40 -5.23 21.13 -13.48
CA VAL A 40 -4.08 21.68 -14.19
C VAL A 40 -3.72 20.80 -15.40
N TYR A 41 -3.63 19.49 -15.23
CA TYR A 41 -3.26 18.57 -16.31
C TYR A 41 -4.28 18.56 -17.44
N GLU A 42 -5.58 18.48 -17.10
CA GLU A 42 -6.67 18.51 -18.08
C GLU A 42 -6.67 19.81 -18.90
N ARG A 43 -6.33 20.95 -18.28
CA ARG A 43 -6.20 22.23 -18.99
C ARG A 43 -5.13 22.23 -20.08
N TYR A 44 -4.11 21.41 -19.95
CA TYR A 44 -3.04 21.25 -20.95
C TYR A 44 -3.30 20.09 -21.92
N GLY A 45 -4.49 19.47 -21.89
CA GLY A 45 -4.88 18.44 -22.84
C GLY A 45 -4.32 17.04 -22.54
N PHE A 46 -3.95 16.77 -21.29
CA PHE A 46 -3.58 15.42 -20.86
C PHE A 46 -4.83 14.61 -20.50
N ASP A 47 -4.96 13.42 -21.06
CA ASP A 47 -6.02 12.47 -20.73
C ASP A 47 -5.64 11.62 -19.50
N PRO A 48 -6.59 11.33 -18.60
CA PRO A 48 -6.36 10.43 -17.48
C PRO A 48 -6.24 8.97 -17.96
N VAL A 49 -5.35 8.21 -17.34
CA VAL A 49 -5.21 6.76 -17.51
C VAL A 49 -5.08 6.08 -16.15
N GLU A 50 -5.73 4.94 -15.98
CA GLU A 50 -5.62 4.09 -14.79
C GLU A 50 -5.17 2.70 -15.23
N THR A 51 -4.17 2.15 -14.53
CA THR A 51 -3.68 0.78 -14.73
C THR A 51 -4.07 -0.08 -13.52
N PRO A 52 -4.12 -1.41 -13.64
CA PRO A 52 -4.37 -2.30 -12.51
C PRO A 52 -3.44 -2.06 -11.30
N MET A 53 -3.95 -2.32 -10.09
CA MET A 53 -3.15 -2.22 -8.86
C MET A 53 -2.12 -3.35 -8.71
N PHE A 54 -2.33 -4.46 -9.42
CA PHE A 54 -1.43 -5.60 -9.47
C PHE A 54 -0.97 -5.78 -10.91
N GLU A 55 0.33 -5.95 -11.08
CA GLU A 55 0.97 -6.25 -12.36
C GLU A 55 1.79 -7.53 -12.18
N TYR A 56 2.04 -8.23 -13.29
CA TYR A 56 2.96 -9.36 -13.24
C TYR A 56 4.37 -8.88 -12.87
N THR A 57 5.05 -9.67 -12.04
CA THR A 57 6.39 -9.36 -11.54
C THR A 57 7.38 -9.09 -12.68
N ASP A 58 7.28 -9.84 -13.78
CA ASP A 58 8.13 -9.66 -14.96
C ASP A 58 7.87 -8.36 -15.75
N CYS A 59 6.72 -7.71 -15.53
CA CYS A 59 6.34 -6.44 -16.14
C CYS A 59 6.87 -5.21 -15.36
N LEU A 60 7.30 -5.36 -14.10
CA LEU A 60 7.74 -4.25 -13.23
C LEU A 60 9.19 -3.76 -13.48
N GLY A 61 9.89 -4.33 -14.46
CA GLY A 61 11.22 -3.90 -14.90
C GLY A 61 12.38 -4.29 -13.97
N LYS A 62 13.61 -3.91 -14.36
CA LYS A 62 14.89 -4.33 -13.72
C LYS A 62 15.15 -3.75 -12.31
N PHE A 63 14.14 -3.18 -11.66
CA PHE A 63 14.28 -2.55 -10.33
C PHE A 63 13.76 -3.45 -9.20
N LEU A 64 13.23 -4.62 -9.54
CA LEU A 64 12.95 -5.64 -8.55
C LEU A 64 14.26 -6.24 -8.04
N PRO A 65 14.41 -6.40 -6.71
CA PRO A 65 15.48 -7.21 -6.16
C PRO A 65 15.35 -8.67 -6.62
N ASP A 66 16.39 -9.46 -6.42
CA ASP A 66 16.61 -10.76 -7.09
C ASP A 66 15.62 -11.91 -6.72
N SER A 67 14.36 -11.76 -6.29
CA SER A 67 13.44 -12.83 -5.80
C SER A 67 13.95 -13.71 -4.65
N ASP A 68 15.25 -13.93 -4.51
CA ASP A 68 15.93 -14.80 -3.53
C ASP A 68 16.49 -14.00 -2.34
N ARG A 69 16.38 -12.66 -2.34
CA ARG A 69 16.85 -11.84 -1.22
C ARG A 69 15.75 -11.57 -0.20
N PRO A 70 16.00 -11.72 1.11
CA PRO A 70 14.96 -11.65 2.14
C PRO A 70 14.37 -10.25 2.42
N ASN A 71 14.73 -9.19 1.68
CA ASN A 71 14.33 -7.80 1.96
C ASN A 71 13.96 -7.01 0.68
N GLU A 72 13.18 -7.59 -0.23
CA GLU A 72 13.02 -7.04 -1.58
C GLU A 72 12.10 -5.81 -1.68
N GLY A 73 11.44 -5.40 -0.59
CA GLY A 73 10.49 -4.28 -0.65
C GLY A 73 9.29 -4.50 -1.57
N VAL A 74 9.13 -5.72 -2.10
CA VAL A 74 8.08 -6.13 -3.03
C VAL A 74 7.33 -7.30 -2.40
N PHE A 75 6.01 -7.22 -2.43
CA PHE A 75 5.13 -8.32 -2.05
C PHE A 75 4.63 -8.98 -3.34
N SER A 76 5.07 -10.20 -3.60
CA SER A 76 4.53 -11.04 -4.68
C SER A 76 3.64 -12.12 -4.09
N VAL A 77 2.54 -12.38 -4.78
CA VAL A 77 1.62 -13.48 -4.48
C VAL A 77 1.55 -14.38 -5.71
N GLN A 78 1.43 -15.69 -5.50
CA GLN A 78 1.09 -16.62 -6.59
C GLN A 78 -0.41 -16.56 -6.83
N ASP A 79 -0.78 -16.57 -8.10
CA ASP A 79 -2.15 -16.76 -8.55
C ASP A 79 -2.64 -18.21 -8.35
#